data_AF-A0A521XG15-F1
#
_entry.id   AF-A0A521XG15-F1
#
_cell.length_a   1.000
_cell.length_b   1.000
_cell.length_c   1.000
_cell.angle_alpha   90.00
_cell.angle_beta   90.00
_cell.angle_gamma   90.00
#
_symmetry.space_group_name_H-M   'P 1'
#
loop_
_entity.id
_entity.type
_entity.pdbx_description
1 polymer ?
#
loop_
_entity_poly.entity_id
_entity_poly.type
_entity_poly.pdbx_seq_one_letter_code
_entity_poly.pdbx_strand_id
1 'polypeptide(L)'
;MSRPARLPSVLLALALSSSITAATAAAQYAKREDVRQFIAEMADKHGFVRKELRALFSKARFQPAIINSITPPIDPRARSWQAYRALFLTPQRIRAGVEFRERQREALARAAQLYGVPEEIVVAIIGVETEYGRNTGGYRVIDALITLAFDYPPRAEFFRGELEHFLLYARDAGIDTLALKGSYAGAIGIPQFMPGSYRRYAVDLDGDGKQDLSGSFADAIGSVANFLQAHGWETGQPVAFAAQVQGGKYRRLVDAGIKPNYRCGDLSAFGVSTSGEIRPEAPCALIELESPGEASAYLVGLTNFYVLTRYNRSSLYAAAVLELAQAVKSAYTRKGSSD
;
A
#
# COMPACT_ATOMS: atom_id res chain seq x y z
N MET A 1 64.38 -54.78 -2.38
CA MET A 1 64.84 -53.75 -3.33
C MET A 1 63.61 -53.00 -3.83
N SER A 2 63.62 -51.67 -3.82
CA SER A 2 62.64 -50.90 -4.62
C SER A 2 61.94 -49.76 -3.87
N ARG A 3 62.59 -48.59 -3.78
CA ARG A 3 62.17 -47.31 -3.15
C ARG A 3 60.81 -46.70 -3.62
N PRO A 4 60.31 -45.67 -2.91
CA PRO A 4 58.89 -45.22 -2.88
C PRO A 4 58.60 -43.89 -3.64
N ALA A 5 57.35 -43.42 -3.48
CA ALA A 5 56.84 -42.03 -3.53
C ALA A 5 56.04 -41.59 -4.76
N ARG A 6 54.83 -41.05 -4.55
CA ARG A 6 54.53 -39.60 -4.51
C ARG A 6 53.02 -39.35 -4.29
N LEU A 7 52.69 -38.52 -3.30
CA LEU A 7 51.37 -37.89 -3.09
C LEU A 7 51.18 -36.74 -4.08
N PRO A 8 49.95 -36.43 -4.54
CA PRO A 8 49.68 -35.21 -5.27
C PRO A 8 49.39 -34.04 -4.31
N SER A 9 50.03 -32.92 -4.62
CA SER A 9 50.06 -31.66 -3.89
C SER A 9 48.71 -30.94 -3.87
N VAL A 10 48.40 -30.38 -2.70
CA VAL A 10 47.37 -29.38 -2.44
C VAL A 10 47.72 -28.08 -3.17
N LEU A 11 46.81 -27.59 -4.03
CA LEU A 11 46.85 -26.25 -4.59
C LEU A 11 45.83 -25.39 -3.84
N LEU A 12 46.31 -24.70 -2.81
CA LEU A 12 45.59 -23.67 -2.07
C LEU A 12 45.71 -22.35 -2.85
N ALA A 13 44.73 -22.04 -3.69
CA ALA A 13 44.63 -20.73 -4.31
C ALA A 13 43.96 -19.75 -3.34
N LEU A 14 44.77 -18.84 -2.79
CA LEU A 14 44.32 -17.63 -2.11
C LEU A 14 43.49 -16.77 -3.10
N ALA A 15 42.17 -16.76 -2.94
CA ALA A 15 41.32 -15.69 -3.46
C ALA A 15 41.02 -14.70 -2.34
N LEU A 16 42.01 -13.87 -1.99
CA LEU A 16 41.76 -12.65 -1.24
C LEU A 16 41.40 -11.54 -2.22
N SER A 17 40.43 -10.72 -1.81
CA SER A 17 40.11 -9.37 -2.31
C SER A 17 38.94 -9.27 -3.28
N SER A 18 37.72 -9.31 -2.75
CA SER A 18 36.53 -8.72 -3.40
C SER A 18 35.56 -8.13 -2.36
N SER A 19 36.09 -7.42 -1.36
CA SER A 19 35.26 -6.84 -0.29
C SER A 19 35.23 -5.30 -0.28
N ILE A 20 35.81 -4.62 -1.29
CA ILE A 20 35.99 -3.15 -1.25
C ILE A 20 34.89 -2.38 -2.00
N THR A 21 34.06 -3.02 -2.83
CA THR A 21 33.07 -2.31 -3.66
C THR A 21 31.73 -1.98 -2.97
N ALA A 22 31.41 -2.56 -1.82
CA ALA A 22 30.16 -2.27 -1.12
C ALA A 22 30.22 -1.01 -0.22
N ALA A 23 31.40 -0.65 0.28
CA ALA A 23 31.57 0.50 1.17
C ALA A 23 31.55 1.85 0.43
N THR A 24 31.84 1.86 -0.87
CA THR A 24 31.92 3.09 -1.68
C THR A 24 30.55 3.68 -2.05
N ALA A 25 29.49 2.86 -2.14
CA ALA A 25 28.15 3.34 -2.52
C ALA A 25 27.39 4.01 -1.35
N ALA A 26 27.50 3.49 -0.11
CA ALA A 26 26.83 4.08 1.05
C ALA A 26 27.41 5.45 1.43
N ALA A 27 28.70 5.68 1.17
CA ALA A 27 29.36 6.96 1.36
C ALA A 27 28.93 8.06 0.36
N GLN A 28 28.06 7.77 -0.61
CA GLN A 28 27.68 8.72 -1.67
C GLN A 28 26.59 9.69 -1.25
N TYR A 29 25.49 9.25 -0.63
CA TYR A 29 24.36 10.14 -0.36
C TYR A 29 24.73 11.32 0.53
N ALA A 30 25.43 11.09 1.65
CA ALA A 30 25.86 12.15 2.55
C ALA A 30 26.77 13.22 1.91
N LYS A 31 27.37 12.92 0.75
CA LYS A 31 28.24 13.84 0.00
C LYS A 31 27.52 14.59 -1.12
N ARG A 32 26.35 14.11 -1.58
CA ARG A 32 25.58 14.76 -2.66
C ARG A 32 25.00 16.08 -2.19
N GLU A 33 24.98 17.07 -3.09
CA GLU A 33 24.53 18.42 -2.75
C GLU A 33 23.04 18.49 -2.44
N ASP A 34 22.21 17.82 -3.24
CA ASP A 34 20.76 17.72 -3.05
C ASP A 34 20.38 17.08 -1.70
N VAL A 35 21.11 16.05 -1.27
CA VAL A 35 20.96 15.44 0.06
C VAL A 35 21.44 16.38 1.16
N ARG A 36 22.56 17.11 0.97
CA ARG A 36 23.02 18.13 1.93
C ARG A 36 22.00 19.24 2.11
N GLN A 37 21.33 19.64 1.04
CA GLN A 37 20.23 20.60 1.09
C GLN A 37 19.05 20.06 1.89
N PHE A 38 18.63 18.81 1.66
CA PHE A 38 17.60 18.17 2.47
C PHE A 38 17.97 18.09 3.96
N ILE A 39 19.23 17.76 4.27
CA ILE A 39 19.72 17.76 5.66
C ILE A 39 19.64 19.17 6.28
N ALA A 40 19.95 20.21 5.52
CA ALA A 40 19.82 21.59 5.97
C ALA A 40 18.34 21.94 6.23
N GLU A 41 17.43 21.60 5.31
CA GLU A 41 15.99 21.79 5.48
C GLU A 41 15.46 21.08 6.74
N MET A 42 15.86 19.83 6.98
CA MET A 42 15.45 19.08 8.18
C MET A 42 16.01 19.71 9.46
N ALA A 43 17.22 20.25 9.42
CA ALA A 43 17.80 20.96 10.57
C ALA A 43 17.08 22.27 10.85
N ASP A 44 16.81 23.06 9.80
CA ASP A 44 16.25 24.40 9.93
C ASP A 44 14.76 24.36 10.27
N LYS A 45 14.00 23.41 9.69
CA LYS A 45 12.55 23.28 9.90
C LYS A 45 12.18 22.50 11.16
N HIS A 46 12.97 21.47 11.50
CA HIS A 46 12.60 20.47 12.52
C HIS A 46 13.64 20.28 13.61
N GLY A 47 14.75 21.02 13.59
CA GLY A 47 15.78 20.97 14.63
C GLY A 47 16.65 19.71 14.62
N PHE A 48 16.73 18.97 13.51
CA PHE A 48 17.65 17.83 13.42
C PHE A 48 19.13 18.27 13.47
N VAL A 49 19.97 17.46 14.12
CA VAL A 49 21.42 17.69 14.13
C VAL A 49 22.01 17.27 12.79
N ARG A 50 22.51 18.24 12.02
CA ARG A 50 23.08 18.01 10.67
C ARG A 50 24.15 16.91 10.64
N LYS A 51 25.00 16.82 11.68
CA LYS A 51 26.06 15.80 11.79
C LYS A 51 25.48 14.39 11.90
N GLU A 52 24.41 14.21 12.67
CA GLU A 52 23.74 12.93 12.87
C GLU A 52 23.02 12.47 11.59
N LEU A 53 22.29 13.37 10.94
CA LEU A 53 21.66 13.06 9.64
C LEU A 53 22.69 12.72 8.57
N ARG A 54 23.84 13.42 8.51
CA ARG A 54 24.94 13.05 7.60
C ARG A 54 25.46 11.64 7.90
N ALA A 55 25.63 11.29 9.17
CA ALA A 55 26.06 9.95 9.56
C ALA A 55 25.01 8.88 9.21
N LEU A 56 23.73 9.17 9.39
CA LEU A 56 22.63 8.30 8.97
C LEU A 56 22.67 8.08 7.45
N PHE A 57 22.70 9.16 6.68
CA PHE A 57 22.69 9.09 5.22
C PHE A 57 23.94 8.48 4.61
N SER A 58 25.07 8.46 5.33
CA SER A 58 26.26 7.70 4.90
C SER A 58 26.11 6.18 5.04
N LYS A 59 25.05 5.71 5.70
CA LYS A 59 24.72 4.27 5.87
C LYS A 59 23.54 3.84 5.00
N ALA A 60 22.84 4.80 4.40
CA ALA A 60 21.75 4.53 3.47
C ALA A 60 22.31 4.02 2.15
N ARG A 61 21.57 3.13 1.48
CA ARG A 61 22.04 2.42 0.29
C ARG A 61 21.08 2.63 -0.86
N PHE A 62 21.62 2.92 -2.03
CA PHE A 62 20.86 2.92 -3.27
C PHE A 62 20.37 1.49 -3.55
N GLN A 63 19.10 1.35 -3.91
CA GLN A 63 18.47 0.05 -4.17
C GLN A 63 17.96 0.00 -5.63
N PRO A 64 18.75 -0.51 -6.58
CA PRO A 64 18.34 -0.58 -7.99
C PRO A 64 17.02 -1.33 -8.21
N ALA A 65 16.79 -2.40 -7.43
CA ALA A 65 15.56 -3.17 -7.48
C ALA A 65 14.31 -2.32 -7.19
N ILE A 66 14.43 -1.30 -6.34
CA ILE A 66 13.32 -0.40 -6.01
C ILE A 66 12.94 0.46 -7.22
N ILE A 67 13.93 0.96 -7.97
CA ILE A 67 13.69 1.71 -9.22
C ILE A 67 12.97 0.82 -10.24
N ASN A 68 13.37 -0.45 -10.35
CA ASN A 68 12.71 -1.39 -11.24
C ASN A 68 11.24 -1.66 -10.80
N SER A 69 10.99 -1.81 -9.50
CA SER A 69 9.65 -2.08 -8.98
C SER A 69 8.68 -0.90 -9.08
N ILE A 70 9.16 0.34 -8.89
CA ILE A 70 8.30 1.54 -8.97
C ILE A 70 8.03 1.97 -10.42
N THR A 71 8.91 1.57 -11.36
CA THR A 71 8.78 1.95 -12.76
C THR A 71 7.57 1.26 -13.37
N PRO A 72 6.59 2.01 -13.91
CA PRO A 72 5.40 1.40 -14.50
C PRO A 72 5.78 0.43 -15.62
N PRO A 73 5.07 -0.71 -15.75
CA PRO A 73 5.31 -1.66 -16.82
C PRO A 73 5.01 -1.02 -18.18
N ILE A 74 5.82 -1.39 -19.19
CA ILE A 74 5.67 -0.90 -20.57
C ILE A 74 4.46 -1.56 -21.25
N ASP A 75 4.09 -2.79 -20.88
CA ASP A 75 2.97 -3.53 -21.48
C ASP A 75 1.60 -3.03 -20.96
N PRO A 76 0.69 -2.55 -21.83
CA PRO A 76 -0.68 -2.18 -21.46
C PRO A 76 -1.49 -3.31 -20.81
N ARG A 77 -1.16 -4.59 -21.09
CA ARG A 77 -1.80 -5.76 -20.45
C ARG A 77 -1.58 -5.83 -18.95
N ALA A 78 -0.61 -5.10 -18.42
CA ALA A 78 -0.44 -4.94 -16.98
C ALA A 78 -1.61 -4.21 -16.30
N ARG A 79 -2.53 -3.60 -17.05
CA ARG A 79 -3.76 -2.98 -16.54
C ARG A 79 -5.01 -3.89 -16.66
N SER A 80 -4.85 -5.16 -17.01
CA SER A 80 -5.98 -6.10 -17.06
C SER A 80 -6.64 -6.26 -15.69
N TRP A 81 -7.95 -5.99 -15.64
CA TRP A 81 -8.76 -6.20 -14.46
C TRP A 81 -8.77 -7.67 -14.03
N GLN A 82 -9.01 -8.62 -14.94
CA GLN A 82 -9.05 -10.04 -14.57
C GLN A 82 -7.71 -10.53 -14.02
N ALA A 83 -6.60 -10.14 -14.64
CA ALA A 83 -5.28 -10.50 -14.15
C ALA A 83 -5.02 -9.89 -12.75
N TYR A 84 -5.34 -8.62 -12.55
CA TYR A 84 -5.18 -7.93 -11.26
C TYR A 84 -6.06 -8.57 -10.18
N ARG A 85 -7.34 -8.80 -10.49
CA ARG A 85 -8.34 -9.43 -9.63
C ARG A 85 -7.88 -10.81 -9.16
N ALA A 86 -7.33 -11.63 -10.06
CA ALA A 86 -6.86 -12.98 -9.75
C ALA A 86 -5.71 -13.03 -8.73
N LEU A 87 -4.94 -11.95 -8.57
CA LEU A 87 -3.88 -11.86 -7.54
C LEU A 87 -4.45 -11.85 -6.12
N PHE A 88 -5.64 -11.28 -5.93
CA PHE A 88 -6.23 -11.04 -4.61
C PHE A 88 -7.41 -11.97 -4.31
N LEU A 89 -8.23 -12.28 -5.31
CA LEU A 89 -9.44 -13.08 -5.14
C LEU A 89 -9.16 -14.59 -5.23
N THR A 90 -8.27 -15.08 -4.36
CA THR A 90 -7.93 -16.50 -4.28
C THR A 90 -8.67 -17.20 -3.14
N PRO A 91 -9.01 -18.50 -3.26
CA PRO A 91 -9.63 -19.25 -2.17
C PRO A 91 -8.81 -19.20 -0.87
N GLN A 92 -7.48 -19.19 -0.98
CA GLN A 92 -6.58 -19.10 0.17
C GLN A 92 -6.66 -17.74 0.87
N ARG A 93 -6.65 -16.63 0.11
CA ARG A 93 -6.75 -15.28 0.69
C ARG A 93 -8.12 -15.02 1.33
N ILE A 94 -9.19 -15.56 0.73
CA ILE A 94 -10.55 -15.48 1.30
C ILE A 94 -10.63 -16.25 2.63
N ARG A 95 -10.14 -17.50 2.68
CA ARG A 95 -10.11 -18.28 3.94
C ARG A 95 -9.29 -17.59 5.02
N ALA A 96 -8.10 -17.11 4.68
CA ALA A 96 -7.25 -16.38 5.62
C ALA A 96 -7.91 -15.09 6.12
N GLY A 97 -8.75 -14.43 5.31
CA GLY A 97 -9.54 -13.28 5.72
C GLY A 97 -10.63 -13.60 6.72
N VAL A 98 -11.34 -14.72 6.53
CA VAL A 98 -12.31 -15.22 7.51
C VAL A 98 -11.61 -15.52 8.83
N GLU A 99 -10.48 -16.23 8.79
CA GLU A 99 -9.72 -16.53 10.00
C GLU A 99 -9.17 -15.27 10.69
N PHE A 100 -8.67 -14.31 9.91
CA PHE A 100 -8.20 -13.04 10.44
C PHE A 100 -9.33 -12.29 11.14
N ARG A 101 -10.51 -12.22 10.51
CA ARG A 101 -11.71 -11.62 11.10
C ARG A 101 -12.08 -12.26 12.43
N GLU A 102 -12.13 -13.60 12.49
CA GLU A 102 -12.45 -14.30 13.74
C GLU A 102 -11.43 -14.04 14.85
N ARG A 103 -10.13 -14.06 14.52
CA ARG A 103 -9.07 -13.75 15.50
C ARG A 103 -9.09 -12.30 15.99
N GLN A 104 -9.55 -11.37 15.17
CA GLN A 104 -9.51 -9.92 15.45
C GLN A 104 -10.90 -9.30 15.66
N ARG A 105 -11.90 -10.13 15.98
CA ARG A 105 -13.31 -9.73 16.07
C ARG A 105 -13.53 -8.53 16.98
N GLU A 106 -12.88 -8.49 18.14
CA GLU A 106 -13.06 -7.40 19.11
C GLU A 106 -12.48 -6.08 18.60
N ALA A 107 -11.27 -6.10 18.04
CA ALA A 107 -10.64 -4.92 17.45
C ALA A 107 -11.44 -4.39 16.25
N LEU A 108 -11.92 -5.30 15.39
CA LEU A 108 -12.75 -4.96 14.23
C LEU A 108 -14.08 -4.32 14.66
N ALA A 109 -14.77 -4.92 15.63
CA ALA A 109 -16.03 -4.38 16.15
C ALA A 109 -15.83 -2.99 16.78
N ARG A 110 -14.76 -2.82 17.57
CA ARG A 110 -14.41 -1.52 18.17
C ARG A 110 -14.10 -0.47 17.11
N ALA A 111 -13.30 -0.81 16.09
CA ALA A 111 -13.00 0.11 14.99
C ALA A 111 -14.27 0.45 14.17
N ALA A 112 -15.14 -0.52 13.91
CA ALA A 112 -16.41 -0.28 13.24
C ALA A 112 -17.31 0.67 14.04
N GLN A 113 -17.36 0.53 15.36
CA GLN A 113 -18.12 1.43 16.23
C GLN A 113 -17.55 2.86 16.25
N LEU A 114 -16.23 3.01 16.32
CA LEU A 114 -15.58 4.32 16.42
C LEU A 114 -15.58 5.09 15.10
N TYR A 115 -15.33 4.38 14.00
CA TYR A 115 -15.04 5.01 12.70
C TYR A 115 -16.15 4.79 11.67
N GLY A 116 -17.12 3.91 11.95
CA GLY A 116 -18.26 3.65 11.08
C GLY A 116 -17.89 2.95 9.76
N VAL A 117 -16.71 2.32 9.70
CA VAL A 117 -16.21 1.53 8.57
C VAL A 117 -16.55 0.06 8.80
N PRO A 118 -17.18 -0.65 7.84
CA PRO A 118 -17.50 -2.08 7.98
C PRO A 118 -16.25 -2.96 8.19
N GLU A 119 -16.37 -3.98 9.03
CA GLU A 119 -15.28 -4.92 9.34
C GLU A 119 -14.69 -5.53 8.07
N GLU A 120 -15.54 -5.97 7.14
CA GLU A 120 -15.10 -6.61 5.90
C GLU A 120 -14.24 -5.72 5.01
N ILE A 121 -14.43 -4.40 5.06
CA ILE A 121 -13.60 -3.44 4.31
C ILE A 121 -12.21 -3.34 4.92
N VAL A 122 -12.13 -3.24 6.25
CA VAL A 122 -10.83 -3.20 6.96
C VAL A 122 -10.06 -4.50 6.76
N VAL A 123 -10.75 -5.64 6.90
CA VAL A 123 -10.17 -6.97 6.64
C VAL A 123 -9.67 -7.06 5.19
N ALA A 124 -10.45 -6.61 4.21
CA ALA A 124 -10.05 -6.67 2.81
C ALA A 124 -8.84 -5.79 2.49
N ILE A 125 -8.75 -4.58 3.04
CA ILE A 125 -7.58 -3.71 2.87
C ILE A 125 -6.33 -4.41 3.42
N ILE A 126 -6.36 -4.87 4.67
CA ILE A 126 -5.22 -5.58 5.28
C ILE A 126 -4.87 -6.85 4.48
N GLY A 127 -5.89 -7.54 3.97
CA GLY A 127 -5.73 -8.71 3.11
C GLY A 127 -5.08 -8.40 1.77
N VAL A 128 -5.42 -7.30 1.12
CA VAL A 128 -4.81 -6.82 -0.13
C VAL A 128 -3.37 -6.37 0.11
N GLU A 129 -3.14 -5.55 1.13
CA GLU A 129 -1.84 -4.92 1.40
C GLU A 129 -0.76 -5.91 1.81
N THR A 130 -1.04 -6.78 2.79
CA THR A 130 0.01 -7.60 3.42
C THR A 130 -0.35 -9.07 3.57
N GLU A 131 -1.48 -9.49 3.00
CA GLU A 131 -2.00 -10.83 3.20
C GLU A 131 -2.13 -11.17 4.69
N TYR A 132 -2.70 -10.21 5.44
CA TYR A 132 -2.92 -10.28 6.90
C TYR A 132 -1.62 -10.31 7.70
N GLY A 133 -0.67 -9.42 7.36
CA GLY A 133 0.61 -9.26 8.04
C GLY A 133 1.73 -10.21 7.60
N ARG A 134 1.45 -11.14 6.67
CA ARG A 134 2.45 -12.10 6.18
C ARG A 134 3.53 -11.44 5.31
N ASN A 135 3.18 -10.40 4.56
CA ASN A 135 4.05 -9.72 3.61
C ASN A 135 4.10 -8.21 3.91
N THR A 136 4.91 -7.79 4.89
CA THR A 136 5.07 -6.36 5.28
C THR A 136 6.26 -5.67 4.59
N GLY A 137 7.01 -6.41 3.78
CA GLY A 137 8.17 -5.91 3.03
C GLY A 137 9.51 -6.21 3.72
N GLY A 138 10.58 -6.13 2.93
CA GLY A 138 11.93 -6.52 3.35
C GLY A 138 12.99 -5.43 3.26
N TYR A 139 12.66 -4.27 2.69
CA TYR A 139 13.60 -3.17 2.51
C TYR A 139 13.69 -2.34 3.78
N ARG A 140 14.89 -1.82 4.10
CA ARG A 140 14.98 -0.75 5.10
C ARG A 140 14.23 0.46 4.57
N VAL A 141 13.32 1.03 5.35
CA VAL A 141 12.46 2.14 4.91
C VAL A 141 13.31 3.34 4.47
N ILE A 142 14.40 3.62 5.19
CA ILE A 142 15.37 4.65 4.83
C ILE A 142 16.00 4.45 3.45
N ASP A 143 16.33 3.21 3.07
CA ASP A 143 16.95 2.90 1.78
C ASP A 143 15.93 3.07 0.64
N ALA A 144 14.67 2.68 0.88
CA ALA A 144 13.59 2.86 -0.07
C ALA A 144 13.31 4.34 -0.34
N LEU A 145 13.07 5.10 0.72
CA LEU A 145 12.69 6.50 0.61
C LEU A 145 13.83 7.37 0.07
N ILE A 146 15.08 7.13 0.48
CA ILE A 146 16.21 7.89 -0.08
C ILE A 146 16.43 7.60 -1.55
N THR A 147 16.34 6.32 -1.96
CA THR A 147 16.48 5.92 -3.36
C THR A 147 15.42 6.63 -4.20
N LEU A 148 14.18 6.64 -3.73
CA LEU A 148 13.08 7.25 -4.48
C LEU A 148 13.07 8.78 -4.43
N ALA A 149 13.50 9.38 -3.32
CA ALA A 149 13.55 10.83 -3.16
C ALA A 149 14.66 11.49 -4.02
N PHE A 150 15.77 10.79 -4.25
CA PHE A 150 16.95 11.38 -4.89
C PHE A 150 17.37 10.71 -6.20
N ASP A 151 16.84 9.53 -6.53
CA ASP A 151 17.19 8.79 -7.76
C ASP A 151 15.97 8.38 -8.60
N TYR A 152 14.76 8.83 -8.24
CA TYR A 152 13.54 8.63 -9.02
C TYR A 152 12.83 9.96 -9.35
N PRO A 153 13.31 10.70 -10.36
CA PRO A 153 12.80 12.03 -10.71
C PRO A 153 11.28 12.15 -10.85
N PRO A 154 10.54 11.18 -11.44
CA PRO A 154 9.10 11.34 -11.68
C PRO A 154 8.25 11.58 -10.41
N ARG A 155 8.74 11.17 -9.23
CA ARG A 155 8.01 11.32 -7.96
C ARG A 155 8.92 11.78 -6.80
N ALA A 156 10.09 12.35 -7.12
CA ALA A 156 11.11 12.72 -6.13
C ALA A 156 10.55 13.60 -4.99
N GLU A 157 9.76 14.63 -5.31
CA GLU A 157 9.18 15.53 -4.30
C GLU A 157 8.25 14.81 -3.32
N PHE A 158 7.40 13.91 -3.82
CA PHE A 158 6.52 13.11 -2.97
C PHE A 158 7.35 12.25 -2.00
N PHE A 159 8.35 11.54 -2.50
CA PHE A 159 9.17 10.67 -1.65
C PHE A 159 10.12 11.44 -0.74
N ARG A 160 10.52 12.66 -1.08
CA ARG A 160 11.25 13.58 -0.18
C ARG A 160 10.36 13.98 1.00
N GLY A 161 9.08 14.28 0.76
CA GLY A 161 8.11 14.51 1.83
C GLY A 161 7.89 13.28 2.72
N GLU A 162 7.83 12.09 2.13
CA GLU A 162 7.70 10.84 2.90
C GLU A 162 8.97 10.51 3.68
N LEU A 163 10.16 10.81 3.15
CA LEU A 163 11.43 10.72 3.88
C LEU A 163 11.47 11.68 5.07
N GLU A 164 10.99 12.92 4.91
CA GLU A 164 10.83 13.87 6.01
C GLU A 164 9.90 13.31 7.08
N HIS A 165 8.71 12.82 6.70
CA HIS A 165 7.78 12.21 7.63
C HIS A 165 8.37 10.98 8.34
N PHE A 166 9.14 10.15 7.65
CA PHE A 166 9.80 8.99 8.22
C PHE A 166 10.82 9.37 9.29
N LEU A 167 11.67 10.37 9.03
CA LEU A 167 12.67 10.84 10.01
C LEU A 167 12.00 11.42 11.25
N LEU A 168 10.93 12.20 11.07
CA LEU A 168 10.13 12.73 12.18
C LEU A 168 9.51 11.60 13.00
N TYR A 169 8.84 10.66 12.33
CA TYR A 169 8.24 9.50 12.98
C TYR A 169 9.27 8.71 13.79
N ALA A 170 10.42 8.37 13.20
CA ALA A 170 11.43 7.59 13.88
C ALA A 170 12.01 8.31 15.09
N ARG A 171 12.21 9.63 15.02
CA ARG A 171 12.63 10.44 16.17
C ARG A 171 11.56 10.46 17.27
N ASP A 172 10.32 10.77 16.90
CA ASP A 172 9.22 10.95 17.86
C ASP A 172 8.88 9.63 18.58
N ALA A 173 9.02 8.49 17.88
CA ALA A 173 8.79 7.15 18.43
C ALA A 173 10.05 6.45 18.99
N GLY A 174 11.23 7.07 18.92
CA GLY A 174 12.49 6.48 19.41
C GLY A 174 12.94 5.23 18.63
N ILE A 175 12.60 5.13 17.35
CA ILE A 175 12.87 3.97 16.50
C ILE A 175 14.23 4.12 15.80
N ASP A 176 14.99 3.02 15.75
CA ASP A 176 16.17 2.95 14.89
C ASP A 176 15.77 2.96 13.41
N THR A 177 16.03 4.11 12.76
CA THR A 177 15.82 4.32 11.32
C THR A 177 16.46 3.27 10.41
N LEU A 178 17.54 2.62 10.84
CA LEU A 178 18.23 1.58 10.08
C LEU A 178 17.63 0.18 10.28
N ALA A 179 16.79 0.00 11.31
CA ALA A 179 16.16 -1.26 11.64
C ALA A 179 14.75 -1.40 11.03
N LEU A 180 14.03 -0.28 10.86
CA LEU A 180 12.65 -0.33 10.36
C LEU A 180 12.59 -0.83 8.91
N LYS A 181 11.77 -1.86 8.69
CA LYS A 181 11.52 -2.46 7.38
C LYS A 181 10.15 -2.09 6.83
N GLY A 182 10.04 -2.14 5.51
CA GLY A 182 8.81 -1.87 4.78
C GLY A 182 8.90 -2.32 3.32
N SER A 183 7.92 -1.89 2.53
CA SER A 183 7.90 -2.18 1.08
C SER A 183 8.97 -1.41 0.32
N TYR A 184 9.11 -1.74 -0.96
CA TYR A 184 9.98 -1.04 -1.89
C TYR A 184 9.64 0.46 -2.02
N ALA A 185 8.41 0.87 -1.72
CA ALA A 185 7.98 2.27 -1.73
C ALA A 185 8.12 2.97 -0.37
N GLY A 186 8.60 2.26 0.66
CA GLY A 186 8.73 2.80 2.02
C GLY A 186 7.44 2.77 2.85
N ALA A 187 6.44 1.98 2.43
CA ALA A 187 5.25 1.77 3.23
C ALA A 187 5.51 0.79 4.40
N ILE A 188 4.89 1.06 5.55
CA ILE A 188 5.25 0.49 6.85
C ILE A 188 4.10 -0.38 7.38
N GLY A 189 4.48 -1.54 7.92
CA GLY A 189 3.61 -2.37 8.76
C GLY A 189 2.51 -3.13 8.01
N ILE A 190 1.60 -3.69 8.80
CA ILE A 190 0.40 -4.44 8.38
C ILE A 190 -0.50 -3.64 7.42
N PRO A 191 -0.74 -2.32 7.62
CA PRO A 191 -1.60 -1.55 6.71
C PRO A 191 -0.85 -0.96 5.52
N GLN A 192 0.47 -1.14 5.40
CA GLN A 192 1.30 -0.49 4.38
C GLN A 192 1.08 1.04 4.34
N PHE A 193 1.13 1.68 5.51
CA PHE A 193 1.05 3.14 5.57
C PHE A 193 2.37 3.77 5.13
N MET A 194 2.28 4.71 4.19
CA MET A 194 3.37 5.65 3.97
C MET A 194 3.64 6.45 5.26
N PRO A 195 4.88 6.87 5.55
CA PRO A 195 5.23 7.58 6.78
C PRO A 195 4.34 8.79 7.09
N GLY A 196 3.95 9.56 6.08
CA GLY A 196 3.04 10.69 6.24
C GLY A 196 1.63 10.25 6.66
N SER A 197 1.14 9.12 6.14
CA SER A 197 -0.12 8.51 6.59
C SER A 197 0.00 7.95 8.00
N TYR A 198 1.12 7.32 8.35
CA TYR A 198 1.40 6.86 9.72
C TYR A 198 1.24 8.01 10.71
N ARG A 199 1.97 9.10 10.50
CA ARG A 199 1.95 10.25 11.43
C ARG A 199 0.58 10.93 11.54
N ARG A 200 -0.29 10.81 10.53
CA ARG A 200 -1.60 11.49 10.50
C ARG A 200 -2.75 10.61 10.98
N TYR A 201 -2.68 9.30 10.73
CA TYR A 201 -3.83 8.43 10.86
C TYR A 201 -3.59 7.19 11.71
N ALA A 202 -2.35 6.93 12.14
CA ALA A 202 -2.09 5.87 13.09
C ALA A 202 -2.79 6.18 14.43
N VAL A 203 -3.41 5.16 15.01
CA VAL A 203 -4.11 5.24 16.30
C VAL A 203 -3.71 4.05 17.17
N ASP A 204 -3.69 4.31 18.48
CA ASP A 204 -3.54 3.30 19.53
C ASP A 204 -4.94 2.74 19.81
N LEU A 205 -5.28 1.62 19.18
CA LEU A 205 -6.61 1.03 19.32
C LEU A 205 -6.70 0.13 20.55
N ASP A 206 -5.62 -0.58 20.90
CA ASP A 206 -5.62 -1.47 22.06
C ASP A 206 -5.39 -0.75 23.41
N GLY A 207 -4.89 0.49 23.38
CA GLY A 207 -4.76 1.38 24.52
C GLY A 207 -3.46 1.19 25.30
N ASP A 208 -2.42 0.61 24.70
CA ASP A 208 -1.14 0.34 25.36
C ASP A 208 -0.19 1.56 25.43
N GLY A 209 -0.61 2.69 24.85
CA GLY A 209 0.14 3.93 24.78
C GLY A 209 1.05 4.05 23.54
N LYS A 210 1.00 3.10 22.62
CA LYS A 210 1.80 3.08 21.39
C LYS A 210 0.89 2.94 20.17
N GLN A 211 1.42 3.38 19.03
CA GLN A 211 0.80 3.16 17.73
C GLN A 211 1.75 2.22 17.00
N ASP A 212 1.61 0.89 17.16
CA ASP A 212 2.47 -0.11 16.52
C ASP A 212 1.76 -0.80 15.36
N LEU A 213 1.88 -0.22 14.16
CA LEU A 213 1.28 -0.80 12.95
C LEU A 213 2.02 -2.03 12.42
N SER A 214 3.12 -2.44 13.04
CA SER A 214 3.91 -3.61 12.62
C SER A 214 3.63 -4.83 13.50
N GLY A 215 3.49 -4.63 14.81
CA GLY A 215 3.28 -5.68 15.81
C GLY A 215 1.85 -5.77 16.36
N SER A 216 1.05 -4.69 16.32
CA SER A 216 -0.34 -4.69 16.79
C SER A 216 -1.33 -4.75 15.62
N PHE A 217 -2.08 -5.86 15.56
CA PHE A 217 -3.21 -5.95 14.63
C PHE A 217 -4.33 -4.99 15.01
N ALA A 218 -4.53 -4.71 16.30
CA ALA A 218 -5.54 -3.77 16.76
C ALA A 218 -5.24 -2.36 16.23
N ASP A 219 -4.00 -1.88 16.37
CA ASP A 219 -3.61 -0.57 15.86
C ASP A 219 -3.70 -0.50 14.34
N ALA A 220 -3.29 -1.55 13.63
CA ALA A 220 -3.44 -1.63 12.19
C ALA A 220 -4.91 -1.51 11.76
N ILE A 221 -5.81 -2.25 12.42
CA ILE A 221 -7.25 -2.22 12.18
C ILE A 221 -7.82 -0.82 12.45
N GLY A 222 -7.52 -0.24 13.60
CA GLY A 222 -8.00 1.07 14.01
C GLY A 222 -7.51 2.16 13.05
N SER A 223 -6.25 2.07 12.62
CA SER A 223 -5.62 3.05 11.74
C SER A 223 -6.17 3.00 10.32
N VAL A 224 -6.45 1.81 9.78
CA VAL A 224 -7.14 1.67 8.50
C VAL A 224 -8.53 2.30 8.55
N ALA A 225 -9.29 2.02 9.62
CA ALA A 225 -10.63 2.55 9.79
C ALA A 225 -10.62 4.08 9.95
N ASN A 226 -9.72 4.61 10.80
CA ASN A 226 -9.50 6.05 10.98
C ASN A 226 -9.10 6.74 9.67
N PHE A 227 -8.21 6.12 8.88
CA PHE A 227 -7.82 6.66 7.58
C PHE A 227 -9.03 6.80 6.65
N LEU A 228 -9.87 5.77 6.53
CA LEU A 228 -11.03 5.84 5.64
C LEU A 228 -12.03 6.88 6.13
N GLN A 229 -12.31 6.94 7.43
CA GLN A 229 -13.17 7.97 8.01
C GLN A 229 -12.64 9.38 7.71
N ALA A 230 -11.35 9.63 7.97
CA ALA A 230 -10.73 10.93 7.73
C ALA A 230 -10.72 11.34 6.24
N HIS A 231 -10.82 10.37 5.32
CA HIS A 231 -10.94 10.60 3.88
C HIS A 231 -12.38 10.71 3.39
N GLY A 232 -13.36 10.71 4.28
CA GLY A 232 -14.78 10.94 3.97
C GLY A 232 -15.60 9.69 3.78
N TRP A 233 -15.25 8.57 4.43
CA TRP A 233 -16.12 7.40 4.46
C TRP A 233 -17.50 7.75 5.05
N GLU A 234 -18.56 7.44 4.31
CA GLU A 234 -19.94 7.66 4.69
C GLU A 234 -20.53 6.36 5.26
N THR A 235 -20.73 6.30 6.57
CA THR A 235 -21.29 5.13 7.26
C THR A 235 -22.67 4.75 6.72
N GLY A 236 -22.88 3.46 6.48
CA GLY A 236 -24.14 2.92 5.97
C GLY A 236 -24.41 3.20 4.49
N GLN A 237 -23.55 3.96 3.80
CA GLN A 237 -23.71 4.22 2.37
C GLN A 237 -23.05 3.11 1.52
N PRO A 238 -23.66 2.74 0.39
CA PRO A 238 -23.09 1.75 -0.51
C PRO A 238 -21.75 2.22 -1.10
N VAL A 239 -20.89 1.26 -1.45
CA VAL A 239 -19.57 1.54 -2.04
C VAL A 239 -19.71 1.73 -3.55
N ALA A 240 -20.22 0.72 -4.24
CA ALA A 240 -20.45 0.73 -5.67
C ALA A 240 -21.50 -0.31 -6.04
N PHE A 241 -22.04 -0.20 -7.26
CA PHE A 241 -22.97 -1.16 -7.83
C PHE A 241 -22.50 -1.60 -9.21
N ALA A 242 -22.78 -2.85 -9.57
CA ALA A 242 -22.56 -3.33 -10.93
C ALA A 242 -23.38 -2.50 -11.93
N ALA A 243 -22.80 -2.24 -13.09
CA ALA A 243 -23.41 -1.45 -14.14
C ALA A 243 -23.39 -2.18 -15.48
N GLN A 244 -24.35 -1.84 -16.32
CA GLN A 244 -24.40 -2.19 -17.73
C GLN A 244 -24.42 -0.90 -18.54
N VAL A 245 -23.76 -0.92 -19.69
CA VAL A 245 -23.65 0.24 -20.58
C VAL A 245 -24.19 -0.09 -21.97
N GLN A 246 -24.84 0.89 -22.59
CA GLN A 246 -25.43 0.78 -23.93
C GLN A 246 -25.11 2.02 -24.76
N GLY A 247 -24.92 1.85 -26.07
CA GLY A 247 -24.53 2.93 -26.98
C GLY A 247 -23.10 3.43 -26.71
N GLY A 248 -22.78 4.66 -27.15
CA GLY A 248 -21.43 5.25 -26.98
C GLY A 248 -21.36 6.42 -25.99
N LYS A 249 -22.51 6.92 -25.50
CA LYS A 249 -22.55 8.14 -24.67
C LYS A 249 -21.89 7.96 -23.30
N TYR A 250 -21.86 6.74 -22.76
CA TYR A 250 -21.25 6.42 -21.48
C TYR A 250 -19.74 6.73 -21.44
N ARG A 251 -19.05 6.77 -22.60
CA ARG A 251 -17.62 7.07 -22.64
C ARG A 251 -17.30 8.43 -22.03
N ARG A 252 -18.20 9.41 -22.17
CA ARG A 252 -18.08 10.72 -21.50
C ARG A 252 -18.02 10.61 -19.97
N LEU A 253 -18.69 9.62 -19.38
CA LEU A 253 -18.65 9.37 -17.95
C LEU A 253 -17.32 8.71 -17.54
N VAL A 254 -16.80 7.78 -18.36
CA VAL A 254 -15.49 7.16 -18.13
C VAL A 254 -14.37 8.20 -18.22
N ASP A 255 -14.39 9.04 -19.26
CA ASP A 255 -13.37 10.09 -19.50
C ASP A 255 -13.34 11.15 -18.39
N ALA A 256 -14.44 11.32 -17.64
CA ALA A 256 -14.51 12.22 -16.50
C ALA A 256 -13.77 11.69 -15.25
N GLY A 257 -13.36 10.43 -15.27
CA GLY A 257 -12.54 9.80 -14.24
C GLY A 257 -13.31 9.33 -13.01
N ILE A 258 -12.56 8.86 -12.01
CA ILE A 258 -13.07 8.10 -10.85
C ILE A 258 -13.71 8.95 -9.75
N LYS A 259 -13.56 10.28 -9.80
CA LYS A 259 -14.12 11.17 -8.79
C LYS A 259 -15.63 11.30 -9.02
N PRO A 260 -16.48 11.08 -8.01
CA PRO A 260 -17.93 11.07 -8.19
C PRO A 260 -18.45 12.49 -8.42
N ASN A 261 -18.54 12.90 -9.69
CA ASN A 261 -18.89 14.25 -10.12
C ASN A 261 -20.24 14.34 -10.85
N TYR A 262 -20.90 13.21 -11.12
CA TYR A 262 -22.24 13.15 -11.74
C TYR A 262 -23.28 12.78 -10.70
N ARG A 263 -24.55 13.11 -10.96
CA ARG A 263 -25.68 12.58 -10.19
C ARG A 263 -26.06 11.20 -10.73
N CYS A 264 -26.35 10.25 -9.84
CA CYS A 264 -26.77 8.90 -10.24
C CYS A 264 -28.00 8.88 -11.15
N GLY A 265 -28.95 9.80 -10.93
CA GLY A 265 -30.17 9.92 -11.75
C GLY A 265 -29.91 10.26 -13.22
N ASP A 266 -28.79 10.92 -13.52
CA ASP A 266 -28.45 11.35 -14.88
C ASP A 266 -27.82 10.23 -15.72
N LEU A 267 -27.38 9.13 -15.10
CA LEU A 267 -26.63 8.05 -15.75
C LEU A 267 -27.39 7.39 -16.91
N SER A 268 -28.72 7.26 -16.77
CA SER A 268 -29.57 6.66 -17.81
C SER A 268 -29.53 7.42 -19.13
N ALA A 269 -29.37 8.75 -19.10
CA ALA A 269 -29.24 9.60 -20.30
C ALA A 269 -27.94 9.32 -21.09
N PHE A 270 -26.96 8.70 -20.44
CA PHE A 270 -25.70 8.24 -21.04
C PHE A 270 -25.72 6.75 -21.42
N GLY A 271 -26.85 6.06 -21.23
CA GLY A 271 -26.98 4.64 -21.52
C GLY A 271 -26.41 3.74 -20.42
N VAL A 272 -26.30 4.22 -19.18
CA VAL A 272 -25.83 3.43 -18.04
C VAL A 272 -27.02 3.01 -17.18
N SER A 273 -27.09 1.73 -16.84
CA SER A 273 -28.06 1.16 -15.90
C SER A 273 -27.35 0.36 -14.82
N THR A 274 -27.94 0.27 -13.63
CA THR A 274 -27.38 -0.45 -12.48
C THR A 274 -28.44 -1.34 -11.83
N SER A 275 -28.00 -2.39 -11.13
CA SER A 275 -28.87 -3.35 -10.46
C SER A 275 -29.25 -2.95 -9.02
N GLY A 276 -28.65 -1.89 -8.46
CA GLY A 276 -28.92 -1.43 -7.09
C GLY A 276 -29.90 -0.26 -7.02
N GLU A 277 -30.57 -0.14 -5.88
CA GLU A 277 -31.29 1.08 -5.53
C GLU A 277 -30.27 2.18 -5.17
N ILE A 278 -30.15 3.18 -6.03
CA ILE A 278 -29.28 4.33 -5.81
C ILE A 278 -30.14 5.58 -5.72
N ARG A 279 -29.88 6.39 -4.70
CA ARG A 279 -30.46 7.73 -4.55
C ARG A 279 -30.12 8.58 -5.79
N PRO A 280 -31.10 9.08 -6.57
CA PRO A 280 -30.84 9.80 -7.81
C PRO A 280 -29.91 11.01 -7.65
N GLU A 281 -29.98 11.68 -6.50
CA GLU A 281 -29.19 12.86 -6.15
C GLU A 281 -27.75 12.54 -5.69
N ALA A 282 -27.43 11.28 -5.41
CA ALA A 282 -26.11 10.89 -4.91
C ALA A 282 -25.02 11.14 -5.98
N PRO A 283 -23.81 11.56 -5.55
CA PRO A 283 -22.69 11.72 -6.46
C PRO A 283 -22.12 10.35 -6.85
N CYS A 284 -21.80 10.15 -8.13
CA CYS A 284 -21.20 8.94 -8.66
C CYS A 284 -20.25 9.18 -9.83
N ALA A 285 -19.46 8.14 -10.13
CA ALA A 285 -18.66 8.01 -11.33
C ALA A 285 -18.92 6.65 -11.99
N LEU A 286 -18.81 6.58 -13.32
CA LEU A 286 -18.75 5.31 -14.04
C LEU A 286 -17.30 4.82 -14.06
N ILE A 287 -17.06 3.64 -13.53
CA ILE A 287 -15.75 3.01 -13.47
C ILE A 287 -15.73 1.89 -14.50
N GLU A 288 -14.81 1.99 -15.46
CA GLU A 288 -14.54 0.92 -16.41
C GLU A 288 -13.34 0.10 -15.92
N LEU A 289 -13.52 -1.22 -15.86
CA LEU A 289 -12.49 -2.19 -15.48
C LEU A 289 -12.19 -3.05 -16.72
N GLU A 290 -11.16 -2.63 -17.45
CA GLU A 290 -10.81 -3.20 -18.75
C GLU A 290 -9.96 -4.47 -18.60
N SER A 291 -10.21 -5.46 -19.46
CA SER A 291 -9.31 -6.59 -19.71
C SER A 291 -9.08 -6.66 -21.22
N PRO A 292 -7.83 -6.54 -21.71
CA PRO A 292 -7.55 -6.60 -23.14
C PRO A 292 -8.07 -7.90 -23.77
N GLY A 293 -8.90 -7.80 -24.80
CA GLY A 293 -9.50 -8.94 -25.49
C GLY A 293 -10.76 -9.51 -24.84
N GLU A 294 -11.24 -8.91 -23.75
CA GLU A 294 -12.45 -9.30 -23.05
C GLU A 294 -13.43 -8.11 -22.90
N ALA A 295 -14.69 -8.41 -22.57
CA ALA A 295 -15.65 -7.35 -22.25
C ALA A 295 -15.28 -6.67 -20.92
N SER A 296 -15.27 -5.33 -20.91
CA SER A 296 -15.06 -4.56 -19.68
C SER A 296 -16.15 -4.84 -18.65
N ALA A 297 -15.77 -4.88 -17.38
CA ALA A 297 -16.73 -4.78 -16.28
C ALA A 297 -16.96 -3.29 -15.93
N TYR A 298 -18.18 -2.95 -15.54
CA TYR A 298 -18.53 -1.57 -15.19
C TYR A 298 -19.11 -1.50 -13.78
N LEU A 299 -18.71 -0.47 -13.04
CA LEU A 299 -19.27 -0.13 -11.74
C LEU A 299 -19.79 1.31 -11.75
N VAL A 300 -20.93 1.55 -11.10
CA VAL A 300 -21.28 2.89 -10.60
C VAL A 300 -20.61 3.04 -9.24
N GLY A 301 -19.48 3.74 -9.20
CA GLY A 301 -18.74 4.03 -7.97
C GLY A 301 -19.28 5.26 -7.25
N LEU A 302 -19.53 5.15 -5.95
CA LEU A 302 -20.04 6.23 -5.10
C LEU A 302 -18.91 6.86 -4.26
N THR A 303 -19.26 7.76 -3.34
CA THR A 303 -18.31 8.40 -2.40
C THR A 303 -17.39 7.36 -1.75
N ASN A 304 -17.94 6.29 -1.18
CA ASN A 304 -17.15 5.26 -0.51
C ASN A 304 -16.21 4.49 -1.44
N PHE A 305 -16.58 4.28 -2.72
CA PHE A 305 -15.63 3.72 -3.70
C PHE A 305 -14.46 4.67 -3.92
N TYR A 306 -14.74 5.96 -4.07
CA TYR A 306 -13.69 6.97 -4.20
C TYR A 306 -12.79 7.06 -2.96
N VAL A 307 -13.35 6.89 -1.75
CA VAL A 307 -12.58 6.81 -0.50
C VAL A 307 -11.57 5.66 -0.52
N LEU A 308 -11.94 4.48 -1.03
CA LEU A 308 -10.99 3.36 -1.20
C LEU A 308 -9.81 3.74 -2.11
N THR A 309 -10.06 4.54 -3.16
CA THR A 309 -8.99 5.01 -4.06
C THR A 309 -8.04 6.03 -3.40
N ARG A 310 -8.38 6.53 -2.21
CA ARG A 310 -7.48 7.40 -1.42
C ARG A 310 -6.39 6.59 -0.74
N TYR A 311 -6.64 5.32 -0.46
CA TYR A 311 -5.65 4.38 0.08
C TYR A 311 -4.60 4.03 -0.99
N ASN A 312 -5.05 3.71 -2.20
CA ASN A 312 -4.22 3.56 -3.39
C ASN A 312 -4.97 4.13 -4.61
N ARG A 313 -4.33 5.04 -5.36
CA ARG A 313 -4.93 5.81 -6.47
C ARG A 313 -5.18 4.95 -7.72
N SER A 314 -5.99 3.90 -7.60
CA SER A 314 -6.30 2.93 -8.63
C SER A 314 -7.74 2.42 -8.50
N SER A 315 -8.49 2.42 -9.60
CA SER A 315 -9.82 1.81 -9.66
C SER A 315 -9.77 0.28 -9.51
N LEU A 316 -8.75 -0.36 -10.09
CA LEU A 316 -8.53 -1.81 -9.95
C LEU A 316 -8.32 -2.18 -8.48
N TYR A 317 -7.54 -1.38 -7.75
CA TYR A 317 -7.33 -1.58 -6.31
C TYR A 317 -8.65 -1.49 -5.53
N ALA A 318 -9.40 -0.41 -5.71
CA ALA A 318 -10.67 -0.20 -5.00
C ALA A 318 -11.69 -1.31 -5.32
N ALA A 319 -11.76 -1.74 -6.57
CA ALA A 319 -12.59 -2.86 -6.99
C ALA A 319 -12.13 -4.19 -6.35
N ALA A 320 -10.83 -4.47 -6.29
CA ALA A 320 -10.30 -5.69 -5.67
C ALA A 320 -10.56 -5.75 -4.16
N VAL A 321 -10.39 -4.62 -3.46
CA VAL A 321 -10.77 -4.49 -2.04
C VAL A 321 -12.26 -4.75 -1.85
N LEU A 322 -13.11 -4.12 -2.66
CA LEU A 322 -14.57 -4.30 -2.56
C LEU A 322 -14.99 -5.76 -2.80
N GLU A 323 -14.47 -6.39 -3.85
CA GLU A 323 -14.79 -7.79 -4.14
C GLU A 323 -14.25 -8.74 -3.06
N LEU A 324 -13.04 -8.50 -2.53
CA LEU A 324 -12.49 -9.32 -1.46
C LEU A 324 -13.32 -9.18 -0.18
N ALA A 325 -13.76 -7.98 0.16
CA ALA A 325 -14.64 -7.73 1.30
C ALA A 325 -15.95 -8.52 1.17
N GLN A 326 -16.59 -8.47 -0.01
CA GLN A 326 -17.81 -9.22 -0.30
C GLN A 326 -17.60 -10.73 -0.23
N ALA A 327 -16.48 -11.23 -0.76
CA ALA A 327 -16.15 -12.66 -0.76
C ALA A 327 -15.91 -13.18 0.67
N VAL A 328 -15.14 -12.45 1.49
CA VAL A 328 -14.90 -12.79 2.91
C VAL A 328 -16.22 -12.75 3.69
N LYS A 329 -17.04 -11.71 3.50
CA LYS A 329 -18.37 -11.59 4.12
C LYS A 329 -19.28 -12.76 3.82
N SER A 330 -19.36 -13.11 2.54
CA SER A 330 -20.19 -14.23 2.08
C SER A 330 -19.68 -15.58 2.61
N ALA A 331 -18.38 -15.72 2.84
CA ALA A 331 -17.78 -16.93 3.40
C ALA A 331 -18.09 -17.11 4.89
N TYR A 332 -17.94 -16.07 5.72
CA TYR A 332 -18.23 -16.20 7.16
C TYR A 332 -19.73 -16.22 7.46
N THR A 333 -20.56 -15.55 6.66
CA THR A 333 -22.02 -15.56 6.85
C THR A 333 -22.60 -16.94 6.60
N ARG A 334 -22.16 -17.63 5.52
CA ARG A 334 -22.59 -19.01 5.24
C ARG A 334 -22.20 -19.99 6.34
N LYS A 335 -21.00 -19.84 6.90
CA LYS A 335 -20.54 -20.69 8.01
C LYS A 335 -21.46 -20.56 9.24
N GLY A 336 -21.83 -19.34 9.61
CA GLY A 336 -22.73 -19.10 10.74
C GLY A 336 -24.19 -19.51 10.52
N SER A 337 -24.60 -19.86 9.30
CA SER A 337 -25.94 -20.39 8.99
C SER A 337 -25.97 -21.93 8.87
N SER A 338 -24.82 -22.61 9.04
CA SER A 338 -24.71 -24.07 8.97
C SER A 338 -24.35 -24.72 10.31
N ASP A 339 -24.15 -23.92 11.36
CA ASP A 339 -23.98 -24.32 12.76
C ASP A 339 -25.27 -24.01 13.55
#